data_AF-A0A2H6AFJ1-F1
#
_entry.id   AF-A0A2H6AFJ1-F1
#
_cell.length_a   1.000
_cell.length_b   1.000
_cell.length_c   1.000
_cell.angle_alpha   90.00
_cell.angle_beta   90.00
_cell.angle_gamma   90.00
#
_symmetry.space_group_name_H-M   'P 1'
#
loop_
_entity.id
_entity.type
_entity.pdbx_description
1 polymer ?
#
loop_
_entity_poly.entity_id
_entity_poly.type
_entity_poly.pdbx_seq_one_letter_code
_entity_poly.pdbx_strand_id
1 'polypeptide(L)'
;MAQAVENKAELKGENKKRRVWTWRFPLASLLGAVYVWLGVIVVHHLVPEIWDSFLAPWFEGNMILGGSLKLMALAAVAAGLVWAWPRVFPRMPGLSGGVFLLTLGWFVAATLWWVAGRILEWLLSWGQWGAAANYVGAATLAVLALLEVVWLYRWASSPRLSTWSLLLEEQGWFSLNVYKKGQGIWLRRGTMIGIILLLAAGIWQYTRFHLGGAGEWIISIPFTNLAISFIRMPRLTLSLLVLGGGGWFAWRLVNYPRFTDFLVSAENEMVKVYWPSWRSLWRDTIVVLVTMVLLAIFLYLMDIFWTLILGRLLGILGA
;
A
#
# COMPACT_ATOMS: atom_id res chain seq x y z
N MET A 1 -18.14 -19.19 43.76
CA MET A 1 -18.80 -17.88 43.55
C MET A 1 -17.81 -16.70 43.49
N ALA A 2 -16.75 -16.68 44.31
CA ALA A 2 -15.74 -15.61 44.30
C ALA A 2 -15.04 -15.40 42.94
N GLN A 3 -14.57 -16.46 42.28
CA GLN A 3 -13.94 -16.37 40.95
C GLN A 3 -14.88 -15.83 39.85
N ALA A 4 -16.19 -16.09 39.94
CA ALA A 4 -17.17 -15.58 38.98
C ALA A 4 -17.46 -14.08 39.19
N VAL A 5 -17.30 -13.59 40.42
CA VAL A 5 -17.41 -12.17 40.78
C VAL A 5 -16.15 -11.42 40.36
N GLU A 6 -14.97 -12.03 40.52
CA GLU A 6 -13.67 -11.49 40.09
C GLU A 6 -13.59 -11.37 38.56
N ASN A 7 -13.97 -12.41 37.82
CA ASN A 7 -14.06 -12.35 36.35
C ASN A 7 -15.05 -11.28 35.87
N LYS A 8 -16.21 -11.13 36.55
CA LYS A 8 -17.16 -10.05 36.22
C LYS A 8 -16.62 -8.66 36.57
N ALA A 9 -15.78 -8.54 37.59
CA ALA A 9 -15.14 -7.29 37.98
C ALA A 9 -14.00 -6.91 37.01
N GLU A 10 -13.21 -7.87 36.54
CA GLU A 10 -12.19 -7.68 35.50
C GLU A 10 -12.83 -7.33 34.15
N LEU A 11 -13.88 -8.06 33.73
CA LEU A 11 -14.65 -7.73 32.52
C LEU A 11 -15.32 -6.35 32.61
N LYS A 12 -15.77 -5.93 33.79
CA LYS A 12 -16.27 -4.56 34.03
C LYS A 12 -15.13 -3.53 34.05
N GLY A 13 -13.95 -3.87 34.55
CA GLY A 13 -12.76 -3.03 34.58
C GLY A 13 -12.16 -2.78 33.19
N GLU A 14 -12.12 -3.81 32.35
CA GLU A 14 -11.74 -3.70 30.94
C GLU A 14 -12.77 -2.91 30.13
N ASN A 15 -14.07 -3.13 30.35
CA ASN A 15 -15.13 -2.32 29.73
C ASN A 15 -15.11 -0.85 30.18
N LYS A 16 -14.64 -0.56 31.41
CA LYS A 16 -14.51 0.82 31.93
C LYS A 16 -13.34 1.58 31.29
N LYS A 17 -12.31 0.89 30.80
CA LYS A 17 -11.21 1.48 29.99
C LYS A 17 -11.60 1.76 28.54
N ARG A 18 -12.68 1.17 28.02
CA ARG A 18 -13.19 1.33 26.63
C ARG A 18 -14.26 2.42 26.48
N ARG A 19 -14.06 3.60 27.07
CA ARG A 19 -14.88 4.78 26.73
C ARG A 19 -14.03 5.88 26.10
N VAL A 20 -13.58 5.66 24.86
CA VAL A 20 -13.09 6.72 23.97
C VAL A 20 -14.29 7.45 23.33
N TRP A 21 -15.29 7.78 24.14
CA TRP A 21 -16.59 8.32 23.72
C TRP A 21 -16.78 9.78 24.12
N THR A 22 -15.70 10.47 24.46
CA THR A 22 -15.74 11.91 24.66
C THR A 22 -15.92 12.60 23.31
N TRP A 23 -16.76 13.65 23.23
CA TRP A 23 -16.93 14.51 22.05
C TRP A 23 -15.62 15.00 21.42
N ARG A 24 -14.52 14.97 22.18
CA ARG A 24 -13.17 15.34 21.74
C ARG A 24 -12.55 14.37 20.73
N PHE A 25 -12.91 13.08 20.75
CA PHE A 25 -12.30 12.08 19.86
C PHE A 25 -12.69 12.29 18.39
N PRO A 26 -13.99 12.36 18.01
CA PRO A 26 -14.39 12.59 16.62
C PRO A 26 -13.79 13.87 16.04
N LEU A 27 -13.81 14.95 16.82
CA LEU A 27 -13.23 16.24 16.43
C LEU A 27 -11.71 16.16 16.23
N ALA A 28 -10.99 15.52 17.16
CA ALA A 28 -9.54 15.33 17.03
C ALA A 28 -9.18 14.48 15.81
N SER A 29 -9.94 13.42 15.52
CA SER A 29 -9.73 12.58 14.35
C SER A 29 -10.04 13.32 13.03
N LEU A 30 -11.09 14.14 13.00
CA LEU A 30 -11.40 14.99 11.83
C LEU A 30 -10.32 16.05 11.59
N LEU A 31 -9.90 16.76 12.65
CA LEU A 31 -8.82 17.74 12.57
C LEU A 31 -7.50 17.10 12.16
N GLY A 32 -7.21 15.90 12.67
CA GLY A 32 -6.05 15.13 12.23
C GLY A 32 -6.14 14.71 10.77
N ALA A 33 -7.33 14.35 10.27
CA ALA A 33 -7.52 14.02 8.86
C ALA A 33 -7.33 15.26 7.96
N VAL A 34 -7.86 16.41 8.36
CA VAL A 34 -7.61 17.69 7.70
C VAL A 34 -6.11 18.03 7.71
N TYR A 35 -5.42 17.82 8.84
CA TYR A 35 -3.98 18.03 8.94
C TYR A 35 -3.19 17.16 7.96
N VAL A 36 -3.56 15.88 7.81
CA VAL A 36 -2.92 14.99 6.83
C VAL A 36 -3.14 15.49 5.40
N TRP A 37 -4.37 15.86 5.03
CA TRP A 37 -4.67 16.39 3.70
C TRP A 37 -3.96 17.72 3.42
N LEU A 38 -3.94 18.64 4.38
CA LEU A 38 -3.17 19.88 4.27
C LEU A 38 -1.68 19.59 4.13
N GLY A 39 -1.16 18.61 4.87
CA GLY A 39 0.22 18.15 4.74
C GLY A 39 0.54 17.62 3.34
N VAL A 40 -0.36 16.81 2.76
CA VAL A 40 -0.24 16.35 1.37
C VAL A 40 -0.23 17.54 0.41
N ILE A 41 -1.15 18.49 0.56
CA ILE A 41 -1.23 19.69 -0.28
C ILE A 41 0.06 20.52 -0.17
N VAL A 42 0.56 20.73 1.04
CA VAL A 42 1.80 21.48 1.27
C VAL A 42 2.99 20.81 0.62
N VAL A 43 3.18 19.51 0.86
CA VAL A 43 4.32 18.76 0.32
C VAL A 43 4.24 18.66 -1.20
N HIS A 44 3.04 18.49 -1.76
CA HIS A 44 2.90 18.14 -3.17
C HIS A 44 2.61 19.34 -4.10
N HIS A 45 2.03 20.44 -3.59
CA HIS A 45 1.73 21.64 -4.37
C HIS A 45 2.53 22.85 -3.91
N LEU A 46 2.43 23.21 -2.62
CA LEU A 46 3.00 24.46 -2.12
C LEU A 46 4.54 24.47 -2.18
N VAL A 47 5.20 23.42 -1.68
CA VAL A 47 6.66 23.35 -1.66
C VAL A 47 7.23 23.30 -3.08
N PRO A 48 6.71 22.48 -4.01
CA PRO A 48 7.17 22.51 -5.40
C PRO A 48 6.94 23.85 -6.10
N GLU A 49 5.83 24.53 -5.84
CA GLU A 49 5.55 25.85 -6.41
C GLU A 49 6.53 26.91 -5.90
N ILE A 50 6.75 26.97 -4.58
CA ILE A 50 7.76 27.87 -4.01
C ILE A 50 9.15 27.55 -4.58
N TRP A 51 9.50 26.27 -4.70
CA TRP A 51 10.77 25.86 -5.29
C TRP A 51 10.90 26.34 -6.74
N ASP A 52 9.91 26.06 -7.57
CA ASP A 52 9.96 26.37 -9.00
C ASP A 52 9.93 27.89 -9.26
N SER A 53 9.23 28.66 -8.44
CA SER A 53 9.14 30.12 -8.58
C SER A 53 10.37 30.86 -8.04
N PHE A 54 10.95 30.42 -6.92
CA PHE A 54 11.98 31.20 -6.22
C PHE A 54 13.37 30.58 -6.25
N LEU A 55 13.48 29.26 -6.28
CA LEU A 55 14.77 28.54 -6.12
C LEU A 55 15.27 27.94 -7.43
N ALA A 56 14.38 27.43 -8.28
CA ALA A 56 14.78 26.80 -9.55
C ALA A 56 15.61 27.72 -10.48
N PRO A 57 15.32 29.03 -10.60
CA PRO A 57 16.14 29.92 -11.43
C PRO A 57 17.61 30.00 -11.00
N TRP A 58 17.91 29.79 -9.72
CA TRP A 58 19.27 29.83 -9.17
C TRP A 58 20.10 28.58 -9.52
N PHE A 59 19.45 27.54 -10.01
CA PHE A 59 20.08 26.27 -10.37
C PHE A 59 19.97 25.96 -11.86
N GLU A 60 19.67 26.96 -12.69
CA GLU A 60 19.69 26.85 -14.14
C GLU A 60 21.06 26.34 -14.61
N GLY A 61 21.06 25.23 -15.36
CA GLY A 61 22.27 24.55 -15.84
C GLY A 61 22.72 23.34 -15.01
N ASN A 62 22.22 23.15 -13.78
CA ASN A 62 22.59 22.00 -12.92
C ASN A 62 21.35 21.23 -12.42
N MET A 63 20.72 20.48 -13.33
CA MET A 63 19.48 19.73 -13.08
C MET A 63 19.61 18.72 -11.93
N ILE A 64 20.78 18.10 -11.76
CA ILE A 64 21.01 17.10 -10.70
C ILE A 64 20.99 17.78 -9.33
N LEU A 65 21.70 18.90 -9.18
CA LEU A 65 21.80 19.62 -7.92
C LEU A 65 20.47 20.28 -7.55
N GLY A 66 19.82 20.96 -8.49
CA GLY A 66 18.48 21.52 -8.26
C GLY A 66 17.43 20.46 -7.91
N GLY A 67 17.42 19.33 -8.63
CA GLY A 67 16.48 18.24 -8.38
C GLY A 67 16.70 17.54 -7.03
N SER A 68 17.95 17.24 -6.67
CA SER A 68 18.29 16.62 -5.38
C SER A 68 17.97 17.53 -4.19
N LEU A 69 18.27 18.82 -4.28
CA LEU A 69 17.91 19.78 -3.23
C LEU A 69 16.39 19.95 -3.10
N LYS A 70 15.64 19.97 -4.22
CA LYS A 70 14.16 19.96 -4.19
C LYS A 70 13.63 18.74 -3.43
N LEU A 71 14.18 17.55 -3.72
CA LEU A 71 13.81 16.31 -3.02
C LEU A 71 14.15 16.35 -1.53
N MET A 72 15.31 16.89 -1.16
CA MET A 72 15.70 17.05 0.24
C MET A 72 14.77 18.03 0.96
N ALA A 73 14.39 19.14 0.33
CA ALA A 73 13.43 20.10 0.88
C ALA A 73 12.05 19.45 1.09
N LEU A 74 11.55 18.68 0.12
CA LEU A 74 10.31 17.92 0.24
C LEU A 74 10.36 16.91 1.40
N ALA A 75 11.44 16.16 1.51
CA ALA A 75 11.64 15.21 2.60
C ALA A 75 11.71 15.91 3.97
N ALA A 76 12.39 17.07 4.04
CA ALA A 76 12.50 17.85 5.27
C ALA A 76 11.13 18.40 5.72
N VAL A 77 10.32 18.92 4.80
CA VAL A 77 8.95 19.40 5.11
C VAL A 77 8.07 18.24 5.55
N ALA A 78 8.11 17.10 4.86
CA ALA A 78 7.36 15.91 5.27
C ALA A 78 7.78 15.42 6.66
N ALA A 79 9.08 15.36 6.94
CA ALA A 79 9.60 15.00 8.27
C ALA A 79 9.18 16.02 9.34
N GLY A 80 9.18 17.32 9.01
CA GLY A 80 8.71 18.39 9.88
C GLY A 80 7.24 18.23 10.25
N LEU A 81 6.38 17.88 9.30
CA LEU A 81 4.95 17.61 9.54
C LEU A 81 4.75 16.39 10.46
N VAL A 82 5.54 15.32 10.28
CA VAL A 82 5.50 14.16 11.17
C VAL A 82 6.01 14.50 12.57
N TRP A 83 7.06 15.32 12.67
CA TRP A 83 7.62 15.76 13.95
C TRP A 83 6.71 16.74 14.69
N ALA A 84 5.92 17.54 13.98
CA ALA A 84 4.94 18.46 14.55
C ALA A 84 3.71 17.72 15.10
N TRP A 85 3.41 16.51 14.62
CA TRP A 85 2.23 15.74 15.02
C TRP A 85 2.01 15.64 16.55
N PRO A 86 2.99 15.23 17.37
CA PRO A 86 2.80 15.09 18.81
C PRO A 86 2.66 16.42 19.56
N ARG A 87 2.98 17.55 18.90
CA ARG A 87 2.82 18.90 19.45
C ARG A 87 1.45 19.48 19.15
N VAL A 88 0.91 19.18 17.98
CA VAL A 88 -0.40 19.67 17.53
C VAL A 88 -1.53 18.83 18.14
N PHE A 89 -1.35 17.52 18.24
CA PHE A 89 -2.41 16.60 18.67
C PHE A 89 -2.12 15.96 20.03
N PRO A 90 -3.12 15.92 20.94
CA PRO A 90 -2.98 15.23 22.21
C PRO A 90 -2.86 13.71 22.01
N ARG A 91 -2.11 13.03 22.88
CA ARG A 91 -2.05 11.56 22.89
C ARG A 91 -3.39 11.01 23.39
N MET A 92 -4.19 10.49 22.47
CA MET A 92 -5.47 9.84 22.75
C MET A 92 -5.48 8.42 22.15
N PRO A 93 -5.99 7.41 22.88
CA PRO A 93 -6.10 6.06 22.33
C PRO A 93 -7.05 6.03 21.13
N GLY A 94 -6.64 5.38 20.06
CA GLY A 94 -7.35 5.28 18.79
C GLY A 94 -7.18 6.48 17.86
N LEU A 95 -6.46 7.54 18.25
CA LEU A 95 -6.44 8.78 17.45
C LEU A 95 -5.79 8.58 16.09
N SER A 96 -4.62 7.94 16.03
CA SER A 96 -3.90 7.70 14.77
C SER A 96 -4.70 6.77 13.84
N GLY A 97 -5.31 5.73 14.39
CA GLY A 97 -6.22 4.86 13.65
C GLY A 97 -7.47 5.59 13.14
N GLY A 98 -8.03 6.49 13.95
CA GLY A 98 -9.21 7.27 13.59
C GLY A 98 -8.91 8.26 12.48
N VAL A 99 -7.76 8.94 12.56
CA VAL A 99 -7.27 9.84 11.53
C VAL A 99 -7.04 9.09 10.22
N PHE A 100 -6.36 7.95 10.27
CA PHE A 100 -6.13 7.12 9.08
C PHE A 100 -7.44 6.66 8.41
N LEU A 101 -8.40 6.18 9.20
CA LEU A 101 -9.70 5.75 8.67
C LEU A 101 -10.48 6.90 8.06
N LEU A 102 -10.49 8.07 8.69
CA LEU A 102 -11.16 9.25 8.17
C LEU A 102 -10.48 9.79 6.91
N THR A 103 -9.14 9.83 6.85
CA THR A 103 -8.42 10.23 5.63
C THR A 103 -8.71 9.27 4.49
N LEU A 104 -8.71 7.96 4.76
CA LEU A 104 -8.98 6.93 3.75
C LEU A 104 -10.44 6.98 3.30
N GLY A 105 -11.38 7.08 4.23
CA GLY A 105 -12.80 7.15 3.87
C GLY A 105 -13.16 8.44 3.16
N TRP A 106 -12.53 9.58 3.50
CA TRP A 106 -12.66 10.81 2.72
C TRP A 106 -12.09 10.63 1.31
N PHE A 107 -10.91 10.02 1.15
CA PHE A 107 -10.35 9.74 -0.18
C PHE A 107 -11.29 8.88 -1.05
N VAL A 108 -11.85 7.81 -0.46
CA VAL A 108 -12.78 6.90 -1.15
C VAL A 108 -14.08 7.62 -1.50
N ALA A 109 -14.65 8.38 -0.56
CA ALA A 109 -15.87 9.15 -0.79
C ALA A 109 -15.68 10.18 -1.90
N ALA A 110 -14.59 10.96 -1.87
CA ALA A 110 -14.24 11.93 -2.89
C ALA A 110 -14.04 11.28 -4.28
N THR A 111 -13.43 10.08 -4.33
CA THR A 111 -13.24 9.34 -5.59
C THR A 111 -14.57 8.85 -6.15
N LEU A 112 -15.42 8.26 -5.31
CA LEU A 112 -16.76 7.80 -5.72
C LEU A 112 -17.61 8.97 -6.21
N TRP A 113 -17.56 10.09 -5.49
CA TRP A 113 -18.24 11.32 -5.85
C TRP A 113 -17.75 11.86 -7.20
N TRP A 114 -16.44 11.92 -7.41
CA TRP A 114 -15.85 12.36 -8.67
C TRP A 114 -16.28 11.48 -9.85
N VAL A 115 -16.21 10.15 -9.68
CA VAL A 115 -16.66 9.19 -10.71
C VAL A 115 -18.15 9.37 -11.01
N ALA A 116 -18.99 9.48 -9.99
CA ALA A 116 -20.44 9.70 -10.17
C ALA A 116 -20.73 11.01 -10.92
N GLY A 117 -20.02 12.09 -10.59
CA GLY A 117 -20.13 13.37 -11.29
C GLY A 117 -19.74 13.26 -12.77
N ARG A 118 -18.64 12.56 -13.09
CA ARG A 118 -18.22 12.32 -14.48
C ARG A 118 -19.22 11.49 -15.27
N ILE A 119 -19.83 10.49 -14.64
CA ILE A 119 -20.89 9.68 -15.26
C ILE A 119 -22.13 10.55 -15.51
N LEU A 120 -22.55 11.38 -14.55
CA LEU A 120 -23.69 12.28 -14.70
C LEU A 120 -23.45 13.30 -15.82
N GLU A 121 -22.23 13.84 -15.92
CA GLU A 121 -21.84 14.80 -16.95
C GLU A 121 -21.92 14.16 -18.34
N TRP A 122 -21.39 12.93 -18.45
CA TRP A 122 -21.50 12.14 -19.67
C TRP A 122 -22.96 11.85 -20.05
N LEU A 123 -23.81 11.47 -19.11
CA LEU A 123 -25.24 11.22 -19.36
C LEU A 123 -25.98 12.49 -19.80
N LEU A 124 -25.76 13.61 -19.12
CA LEU A 124 -26.42 14.88 -19.43
C LEU A 124 -25.93 15.47 -20.76
N SER A 125 -24.70 15.16 -21.18
CA SER A 125 -24.17 15.60 -22.48
C SER A 125 -24.99 15.05 -23.66
N TRP A 126 -25.65 13.89 -23.51
CA TRP A 126 -26.49 13.30 -24.57
C TRP A 126 -27.79 14.08 -24.80
N GLY A 127 -28.30 14.78 -23.78
CA GLY A 127 -29.60 15.45 -23.83
C GLY A 127 -29.57 16.90 -24.34
N GLN A 128 -28.43 17.40 -24.83
CA GLN A 128 -28.26 18.77 -25.34
C GLN A 128 -28.79 19.90 -24.43
N TRP A 129 -28.76 19.69 -23.12
CA TRP A 129 -29.27 20.62 -22.09
C TRP A 129 -28.47 21.93 -21.94
N GLY A 130 -27.46 22.16 -22.78
CA GLY A 130 -26.67 23.38 -22.85
C GLY A 130 -26.11 23.82 -21.49
N ALA A 131 -26.16 25.13 -21.21
CA ALA A 131 -25.67 25.70 -19.96
C ALA A 131 -26.48 25.29 -18.72
N ALA A 132 -27.76 24.90 -18.88
CA ALA A 132 -28.60 24.52 -17.75
C ALA A 132 -28.09 23.24 -17.06
N ALA A 133 -27.54 22.28 -17.82
CA ALA A 133 -26.92 21.09 -17.25
C ALA A 133 -25.70 21.41 -16.36
N ASN A 134 -24.92 22.43 -16.71
CA ASN A 134 -23.76 22.83 -15.92
C ASN A 134 -24.18 23.45 -14.59
N TYR A 135 -25.19 24.33 -14.58
CA TYR A 135 -25.69 24.93 -13.33
C TYR A 135 -26.36 23.91 -12.42
N VAL A 136 -27.23 23.06 -12.98
CA VAL A 136 -27.92 22.01 -12.21
C VAL A 136 -26.92 20.97 -11.69
N GLY A 137 -25.96 20.58 -12.53
CA GLY A 137 -24.88 19.66 -12.14
C GLY A 137 -23.99 20.25 -11.04
N ALA A 138 -23.54 21.49 -11.19
CA ALA A 138 -22.73 22.18 -10.18
C ALA A 138 -23.48 22.36 -8.85
N ALA A 139 -24.78 22.69 -8.89
CA ALA A 139 -25.61 22.76 -7.69
C ALA A 139 -25.74 21.38 -7.01
N THR A 140 -25.92 20.33 -7.80
CA THR A 140 -25.98 18.94 -7.30
C THR A 140 -24.65 18.55 -6.64
N LEU A 141 -23.52 18.90 -7.25
CA LEU A 141 -22.19 18.67 -6.70
C LEU A 141 -21.97 19.41 -5.37
N ALA A 142 -22.41 20.67 -5.27
CA ALA A 142 -22.31 21.43 -4.03
C ALA A 142 -23.14 20.80 -2.90
N VAL A 143 -24.35 20.33 -3.21
CA VAL A 143 -25.19 19.60 -2.24
C VAL A 143 -24.51 18.29 -1.81
N LEU A 144 -23.97 17.52 -2.77
CA LEU A 144 -23.27 16.27 -2.47
C LEU A 144 -22.01 16.49 -1.62
N ALA A 145 -21.24 17.55 -1.87
CA ALA A 145 -20.07 17.90 -1.06
C ALA A 145 -20.47 18.26 0.37
N LEU A 146 -21.58 18.99 0.57
CA LEU A 146 -22.13 19.26 1.90
C LEU A 146 -22.57 17.96 2.60
N LEU A 147 -23.25 17.07 1.87
CA LEU A 147 -23.67 15.77 2.39
C LEU A 147 -22.47 14.89 2.77
N GLU A 148 -21.37 14.94 2.01
CA GLU A 148 -20.12 14.25 2.33
C GLU A 148 -19.53 14.74 3.65
N VAL A 149 -19.45 16.06 3.86
CA VAL A 149 -18.96 16.64 5.12
C VAL A 149 -19.84 16.20 6.30
N VAL A 150 -21.16 16.23 6.14
CA VAL A 150 -22.10 15.75 7.16
C VAL A 150 -21.92 14.25 7.40
N TRP A 151 -21.74 13.45 6.36
CA TRP A 151 -21.51 12.01 6.46
C TRP A 151 -20.20 11.70 7.19
N LEU A 152 -19.10 12.37 6.84
CA LEU A 152 -17.81 12.23 7.52
C LEU A 152 -17.91 12.59 9.01
N TYR A 153 -18.60 13.67 9.35
CA TYR A 153 -18.83 14.04 10.75
C TYR A 153 -19.65 12.98 11.51
N ARG A 154 -20.72 12.47 10.89
CA ARG A 154 -21.55 11.40 11.47
C ARG A 154 -20.77 10.10 11.61
N TRP A 155 -19.92 9.77 10.65
CA TRP A 155 -19.08 8.59 10.69
C TRP A 155 -17.97 8.71 11.73
N ALA A 156 -17.35 9.88 11.85
CA ALA A 156 -16.40 10.20 12.91
C ALA A 156 -17.00 10.03 14.31
N SER A 157 -18.27 10.39 14.45
CA SER A 157 -19.03 10.26 15.70
C SER A 157 -19.58 8.85 15.94
N SER A 158 -19.36 7.90 15.02
CA SER A 158 -19.96 6.57 15.08
C SER A 158 -19.22 5.61 16.03
N PRO A 159 -19.93 4.66 16.67
CA PRO A 159 -19.31 3.59 17.48
C PRO A 159 -18.29 2.77 16.72
N ARG A 160 -18.57 2.57 15.44
CA ARG A 160 -17.78 1.72 14.56
C ARG A 160 -16.41 2.35 14.38
N LEU A 161 -16.32 3.64 14.01
CA LEU A 161 -15.02 4.26 13.79
C LEU A 161 -14.11 4.13 15.01
N SER A 162 -14.61 4.44 16.22
CA SER A 162 -13.81 4.32 17.45
C SER A 162 -13.29 2.89 17.67
N THR A 163 -14.14 1.88 17.48
CA THR A 163 -13.75 0.48 17.65
C THR A 163 -12.68 0.07 16.63
N TRP A 164 -12.88 0.42 15.36
CA TRP A 164 -11.93 0.10 14.30
C TRP A 164 -10.61 0.85 14.47
N SER A 165 -10.66 2.09 14.94
CA SER A 165 -9.48 2.91 15.23
C SER A 165 -8.61 2.31 16.33
N LEU A 166 -9.24 1.83 17.41
CA LEU A 166 -8.56 1.16 18.52
C LEU A 166 -7.95 -0.16 18.05
N LEU A 167 -8.67 -0.95 17.25
CA LEU A 167 -8.15 -2.19 16.68
C LEU A 167 -6.90 -1.95 15.82
N LEU A 168 -6.89 -0.90 14.99
CA LEU A 168 -5.71 -0.57 14.17
C LEU A 168 -4.52 -0.12 15.03
N GLU A 169 -4.78 0.63 16.11
CA GLU A 169 -3.73 1.07 17.03
C GLU A 169 -3.16 -0.09 17.87
N GLU A 170 -4.02 -0.97 18.38
CA GLU A 170 -3.63 -2.18 19.13
C GLU A 170 -2.82 -3.15 18.27
N GLN A 171 -3.12 -3.24 16.97
CA GLN A 171 -2.30 -3.98 16.01
C GLN A 171 -0.92 -3.33 15.76
N GLY A 172 -0.69 -2.12 16.26
CA GLY A 172 0.60 -1.42 16.23
C GLY A 172 0.97 -0.83 14.88
N TRP A 173 0.03 -0.65 13.95
CA TRP A 173 0.28 -0.11 12.59
C TRP A 173 0.89 1.28 12.57
N PHE A 174 0.75 2.05 13.65
CA PHE A 174 1.29 3.39 13.81
C PHE A 174 2.38 3.48 14.88
N SER A 175 2.93 2.33 15.30
CA SER A 175 3.96 2.26 16.34
C SER A 175 5.28 1.74 15.75
N LEU A 176 6.39 2.24 16.29
CA LEU A 176 7.74 1.75 15.96
C LEU A 176 8.13 0.51 16.79
N ASN A 177 7.18 -0.10 17.49
CA ASN A 177 7.42 -1.22 18.39
C ASN A 177 7.60 -2.53 17.62
N VAL A 178 8.72 -3.21 17.89
CA VAL A 178 9.05 -4.53 17.33
C VAL A 178 8.47 -5.61 18.22
N TYR A 179 7.59 -6.44 17.65
CA TYR A 179 7.01 -7.61 18.33
C TYR A 179 8.05 -8.74 18.38
N LYS A 180 8.15 -9.41 19.55
CA LYS A 180 9.10 -10.50 19.85
C LYS A 180 10.50 -10.25 19.27
N LYS A 181 11.21 -9.29 19.88
CA LYS A 181 12.59 -8.94 19.51
C LYS A 181 13.49 -10.17 19.65
N GLY A 182 14.27 -10.48 18.61
CA GLY A 182 15.27 -11.54 18.65
C GLY A 182 14.84 -12.91 18.08
N GLN A 183 13.54 -13.15 17.89
CA GLN A 183 13.03 -14.41 17.35
C GLN A 183 12.68 -14.32 15.87
N GLY A 184 12.93 -15.41 15.13
CA GLY A 184 12.55 -15.53 13.73
C GLY A 184 13.32 -14.58 12.80
N ILE A 185 14.54 -14.16 13.17
CA ILE A 185 15.23 -13.02 12.52
C ILE A 185 15.46 -13.29 11.04
N TRP A 186 15.89 -14.50 10.69
CA TRP A 186 16.30 -14.83 9.33
C TRP A 186 15.10 -14.87 8.41
N LEU A 187 14.03 -15.58 8.81
CA LEU A 187 12.85 -15.68 7.98
C LEU A 187 12.15 -14.31 7.84
N ARG A 188 12.08 -13.54 8.94
CA ARG A 188 11.52 -12.17 8.95
C ARG A 188 12.27 -11.23 8.00
N ARG A 189 13.60 -11.20 8.07
CA ARG A 189 14.42 -10.37 7.18
C ARG A 189 14.32 -10.85 5.73
N GLY A 190 14.31 -12.17 5.50
CA GLY A 190 14.12 -12.75 4.17
C GLY A 190 12.79 -12.35 3.54
N THR A 191 11.68 -12.47 4.27
CA THR A 191 10.35 -12.03 3.79
C THR A 191 10.31 -10.52 3.55
N MET A 192 10.90 -9.72 4.45
CA MET A 192 10.95 -8.27 4.29
C MET A 192 11.72 -7.86 3.04
N ILE A 193 12.90 -8.44 2.81
CA ILE A 193 13.72 -8.19 1.62
C ILE A 193 12.97 -8.64 0.36
N GLY A 194 12.31 -9.81 0.39
CA GLY A 194 11.51 -10.30 -0.73
C GLY A 194 10.40 -9.32 -1.13
N ILE A 195 9.65 -8.79 -0.15
CA ILE A 195 8.62 -7.78 -0.41
C ILE A 195 9.24 -6.49 -0.96
N ILE A 196 10.34 -6.01 -0.38
CA ILE A 196 11.03 -4.79 -0.86
C ILE A 196 11.54 -4.98 -2.29
N LEU A 197 12.09 -6.13 -2.64
CA LEU A 197 12.55 -6.43 -4.00
C LEU A 197 11.38 -6.47 -4.99
N LEU A 198 10.23 -7.05 -4.61
CA LEU A 198 9.02 -7.02 -5.43
C LEU A 198 8.51 -5.58 -5.65
N LEU A 199 8.49 -4.76 -4.61
CA LEU A 199 8.12 -3.35 -4.71
C LEU A 199 9.11 -2.58 -5.60
N ALA A 200 10.41 -2.80 -5.42
CA ALA A 200 11.45 -2.17 -6.22
C ALA A 200 11.35 -2.57 -7.71
N ALA A 201 11.09 -3.85 -8.00
CA ALA A 201 10.83 -4.32 -9.35
C ALA A 201 9.58 -3.68 -9.96
N GLY A 202 8.51 -3.53 -9.17
CA GLY A 202 7.30 -2.82 -9.59
C GLY A 202 7.54 -1.35 -9.93
N ILE A 203 8.34 -0.64 -9.11
CA ILE A 203 8.73 0.75 -9.36
C ILE A 203 9.64 0.86 -10.59
N TRP A 204 10.58 -0.07 -10.75
CA TRP A 204 11.43 -0.12 -11.93
C TRP A 204 10.60 -0.29 -13.19
N GLN A 205 9.61 -1.19 -13.20
CA GLN A 205 8.68 -1.37 -14.31
C GLN A 205 7.85 -0.10 -14.56
N TYR A 206 7.28 0.48 -13.49
CA TYR A 206 6.48 1.70 -13.56
C TYR A 206 7.25 2.88 -14.17
N THR A 207 8.51 3.05 -13.75
CA THR A 207 9.38 4.13 -14.24
C THR A 207 9.89 3.87 -15.65
N ARG A 208 10.21 2.62 -16.00
CA ARG A 208 10.68 2.21 -17.34
C ARG A 208 9.61 2.38 -18.40
N PHE A 209 8.38 1.94 -18.12
CA PHE A 209 7.26 1.98 -19.07
C PHE A 209 6.47 3.29 -19.04
N HIS A 210 6.91 4.28 -18.25
CA HIS A 210 6.28 5.61 -18.17
C HIS A 210 4.76 5.53 -17.88
N LEU A 211 4.34 4.54 -17.08
CA LEU A 211 2.91 4.24 -16.85
C LEU A 211 2.15 5.41 -16.19
N GLY A 212 2.87 6.32 -15.52
CA GLY A 212 2.30 7.55 -14.94
C GLY A 212 2.20 8.73 -15.91
N GLY A 213 2.61 8.58 -17.17
CA GLY A 213 2.74 9.70 -18.11
C GLY A 213 3.92 10.63 -17.80
N ALA A 214 4.19 11.56 -18.72
CA ALA A 214 5.22 12.59 -18.55
C ALA A 214 4.69 13.90 -17.96
N GLY A 215 3.36 14.07 -17.87
CA GLY A 215 2.71 15.29 -17.44
C GLY A 215 2.10 15.22 -16.04
N GLU A 216 1.45 16.31 -15.66
CA GLU A 216 0.66 16.39 -14.43
C GLU A 216 -0.65 15.60 -14.59
N TRP A 217 -1.03 14.88 -13.54
CA TRP A 217 -2.38 14.31 -13.43
C TRP A 217 -3.33 15.42 -13.06
N ILE A 218 -4.05 15.89 -14.07
CA ILE A 218 -5.05 16.94 -13.93
C ILE A 218 -6.41 16.27 -13.76
N ILE A 219 -7.11 16.65 -12.69
CA ILE A 219 -8.48 16.23 -12.43
C ILE A 219 -9.40 17.41 -12.73
N SER A 220 -10.34 17.20 -13.64
CA SER A 220 -11.43 18.16 -13.86
C SER A 220 -12.51 17.95 -12.81
N ILE A 221 -13.00 19.04 -12.23
CA ILE A 221 -14.17 19.00 -11.37
C ILE A 221 -15.41 18.91 -12.28
N PRO A 222 -16.24 17.86 -12.18
CA PRO A 222 -17.38 17.69 -13.09
C PRO A 222 -18.31 18.91 -13.07
N PHE A 223 -18.98 19.21 -14.18
CA PHE A 223 -19.89 20.38 -14.33
C PHE A 223 -19.26 21.76 -14.14
N THR A 224 -17.96 21.83 -13.93
CA THR A 224 -17.21 23.08 -13.85
C THR A 224 -16.13 23.07 -14.91
N ASN A 225 -15.76 24.24 -15.40
CA ASN A 225 -14.58 24.39 -16.27
C ASN A 225 -13.27 24.45 -15.46
N LEU A 226 -13.30 24.03 -14.19
CA LEU A 226 -12.15 24.04 -13.30
C LEU A 226 -11.40 22.72 -13.41
N ALA A 227 -10.10 22.82 -13.66
CA ALA A 227 -9.18 21.71 -13.67
C ALA A 227 -8.09 21.97 -12.64
N ILE A 228 -7.89 21.02 -11.73
CA ILE A 228 -6.90 21.11 -10.66
C ILE A 228 -5.84 20.03 -10.90
N SER A 229 -4.58 20.42 -10.85
CA SER A 229 -3.47 19.46 -10.82
C SER A 229 -3.57 18.66 -9.51
N PHE A 230 -3.80 17.35 -9.60
CA PHE A 230 -3.88 16.46 -8.44
C PHE A 230 -2.52 15.86 -8.11
N ILE A 231 -1.79 15.40 -9.12
CA ILE A 231 -0.40 14.92 -8.97
C ILE A 231 0.50 15.57 -10.03
N ARG A 232 1.50 16.33 -9.61
CA ARG A 232 2.33 17.20 -10.45
C ARG A 232 3.52 16.44 -10.99
N MET A 233 4.04 15.50 -10.20
CA MET A 233 5.10 14.57 -10.61
C MET A 233 4.69 13.12 -10.32
N PRO A 234 3.72 12.55 -11.05
CA PRO A 234 3.17 11.22 -10.77
C PRO A 234 4.22 10.13 -10.69
N ARG A 235 5.24 10.21 -11.56
CA ARG A 235 6.34 9.25 -11.57
C ARG A 235 7.13 9.26 -10.27
N LEU A 236 7.53 10.44 -9.80
CA LEU A 236 8.34 10.59 -8.60
C LEU A 236 7.50 10.33 -7.34
N THR A 237 6.34 10.98 -7.25
CA THR A 237 5.44 10.88 -6.09
C THR A 237 4.99 9.45 -5.84
N LEU A 238 4.53 8.73 -6.86
CA LEU A 238 4.09 7.35 -6.70
C LEU A 238 5.26 6.41 -6.37
N SER A 239 6.42 6.61 -6.99
CA SER A 239 7.60 5.80 -6.67
C SER A 239 8.04 5.97 -5.22
N LEU A 240 8.07 7.22 -4.73
CA LEU A 240 8.42 7.51 -3.33
C LEU A 240 7.35 7.02 -2.35
N LEU A 241 6.07 7.15 -2.70
CA LEU A 241 4.96 6.64 -1.88
C LEU A 241 5.01 5.12 -1.77
N VAL A 242 5.26 4.42 -2.88
CA VAL A 242 5.37 2.95 -2.89
C VAL A 242 6.64 2.50 -2.15
N LEU A 243 7.78 3.18 -2.31
CA LEU A 243 8.99 2.84 -1.54
C LEU A 243 8.80 3.09 -0.05
N GLY A 244 8.32 4.28 0.33
CA GLY A 244 8.16 4.66 1.73
C GLY A 244 7.03 3.90 2.41
N GLY A 245 5.83 3.97 1.84
CA GLY A 245 4.63 3.30 2.35
C GLY A 245 4.70 1.79 2.22
N GLY A 246 5.19 1.28 1.08
CA GLY A 246 5.39 -0.16 0.88
C GLY A 246 6.55 -0.71 1.73
N GLY A 247 7.62 0.05 1.94
CA GLY A 247 8.69 -0.30 2.88
C GLY A 247 8.20 -0.35 4.32
N TRP A 248 7.42 0.64 4.75
CA TRP A 248 6.72 0.63 6.04
C TRP A 248 5.81 -0.59 6.18
N PHE A 249 5.02 -0.88 5.16
CA PHE A 249 4.14 -2.04 5.12
C PHE A 249 4.93 -3.35 5.21
N ALA A 250 6.02 -3.50 4.45
CA ALA A 250 6.87 -4.68 4.49
C ALA A 250 7.47 -4.89 5.88
N TRP A 251 7.97 -3.81 6.50
CA TRP A 251 8.46 -3.85 7.87
C TRP A 251 7.34 -4.22 8.86
N ARG A 252 6.16 -3.61 8.74
CA ARG A 252 5.07 -3.81 9.70
C ARG A 252 4.42 -5.17 9.57
N LEU A 253 4.25 -5.69 8.35
CA LEU A 253 3.70 -7.02 8.08
C LEU A 253 4.49 -8.09 8.84
N VAL A 254 5.82 -8.05 8.73
CA VAL A 254 6.74 -8.98 9.40
C VAL A 254 6.73 -8.84 10.94
N ASN A 255 6.25 -7.72 11.45
CA ASN A 255 6.08 -7.43 12.88
C ASN A 255 4.63 -7.58 13.37
N TYR A 256 3.70 -8.00 12.51
CA TYR A 256 2.31 -8.21 12.86
C TYR A 256 2.18 -9.50 13.69
N PRO A 257 1.58 -9.47 14.91
CA PRO A 257 1.70 -10.57 15.88
C PRO A 257 1.41 -11.96 15.32
N ARG A 258 0.28 -12.13 14.62
CA ARG A 258 -0.11 -13.43 14.04
C ARG A 258 0.87 -13.90 12.97
N PHE A 259 1.38 -12.99 12.14
CA PHE A 259 2.31 -13.33 11.08
C PHE A 259 3.71 -13.60 11.64
N THR A 260 4.17 -12.82 12.61
CA THR A 260 5.44 -13.06 13.29
C THR A 260 5.44 -14.42 13.99
N ASP A 261 4.36 -14.78 14.68
CA ASP A 261 4.26 -16.09 15.36
C ASP A 261 4.32 -17.25 14.36
N PHE A 262 3.68 -17.10 13.19
CA PHE A 262 3.83 -18.05 12.08
C PHE A 262 5.27 -18.14 11.58
N LEU A 263 5.92 -17.00 11.31
CA LEU A 263 7.30 -16.97 10.81
C LEU A 263 8.29 -17.60 11.82
N VAL A 264 8.12 -17.33 13.11
CA VAL A 264 8.93 -17.94 14.16
C VAL A 264 8.71 -19.45 14.21
N SER A 265 7.46 -19.91 14.12
CA SER A 265 7.16 -21.34 14.06
C SER A 265 7.77 -22.02 12.83
N ALA A 266 7.69 -21.37 11.66
CA ALA A 266 8.27 -21.88 10.43
C ALA A 266 9.81 -21.94 10.49
N GLU A 267 10.46 -20.94 11.10
CA GLU A 267 11.91 -20.98 11.33
C GLU A 267 12.31 -22.13 12.27
N ASN A 268 11.54 -22.36 13.34
CA ASN A 268 11.76 -23.49 14.25
C ASN A 268 11.54 -24.85 13.56
N GLU A 269 10.63 -24.92 12.58
CA GLU A 269 10.42 -26.14 11.80
C GLU A 269 11.56 -26.37 10.79
N MET A 270 12.03 -25.30 10.16
CA MET A 270 13.16 -25.32 9.21
C MET A 270 14.47 -25.78 9.87
N VAL A 271 14.67 -25.47 11.16
CA VAL A 271 15.84 -25.94 11.94
C VAL A 271 15.85 -27.45 12.12
N LYS A 272 14.68 -28.10 12.08
CA LYS A 272 14.56 -29.57 12.17
C LYS A 272 14.90 -30.27 10.86
N VAL A 273 14.88 -29.54 9.74
CA VAL A 273 15.17 -30.09 8.42
C VAL A 273 16.68 -30.28 8.28
N TYR A 274 17.09 -31.52 8.02
CA TYR A 274 18.46 -31.83 7.66
C TYR A 274 18.72 -31.32 6.23
N TRP A 275 19.50 -30.24 6.10
CA TRP A 275 19.93 -29.75 4.80
C TRP A 275 21.09 -30.60 4.29
N PRO A 276 20.98 -31.21 3.09
CA PRO A 276 22.02 -32.08 2.57
C PRO A 276 23.30 -31.29 2.29
N SER A 277 24.44 -31.88 2.60
CA SER A 277 25.72 -31.31 2.22
C SER A 277 25.88 -31.35 0.70
N TRP A 278 26.65 -30.40 0.14
CA TRP A 278 26.94 -30.33 -1.30
C TRP A 278 27.38 -31.67 -1.90
N ARG A 279 28.15 -32.48 -1.14
CA ARG A 279 28.59 -33.81 -1.59
C ARG A 279 27.44 -34.82 -1.71
N SER A 280 26.48 -34.79 -0.79
CA SER A 280 25.28 -35.65 -0.89
C SER A 280 24.42 -35.24 -2.08
N LEU A 281 24.18 -33.94 -2.25
CA LEU A 281 23.41 -33.40 -3.39
C LEU A 281 23.98 -33.86 -4.74
N TRP A 282 25.30 -33.78 -4.91
CA TRP A 282 25.97 -34.25 -6.13
C TRP A 282 25.82 -35.75 -6.35
N ARG A 283 25.99 -36.56 -5.30
CA ARG A 283 25.82 -38.02 -5.37
C ARG A 283 24.39 -38.41 -5.73
N ASP A 284 23.40 -37.73 -5.15
CA ASP A 284 21.99 -38.05 -5.38
C ASP A 284 21.58 -37.59 -6.80
N THR A 285 22.07 -36.43 -7.23
CA THR A 285 21.81 -35.89 -8.59
C THR A 285 22.48 -36.72 -9.67
N ILE A 286 23.72 -37.19 -9.49
CA ILE A 286 24.41 -37.99 -10.51
C ILE A 286 23.75 -39.35 -10.71
N VAL A 287 23.21 -39.97 -9.64
CA VAL A 287 22.44 -41.21 -9.77
C VAL A 287 21.21 -40.97 -10.65
N VAL A 288 20.42 -39.94 -10.36
CA VAL A 288 19.24 -39.59 -11.18
C VAL A 288 19.65 -39.29 -12.63
N LEU A 289 20.69 -38.49 -12.83
CA LEU A 289 21.19 -38.14 -14.16
C LEU A 289 21.62 -39.39 -14.95
N VAL A 290 22.37 -40.30 -14.34
CA VAL A 290 22.79 -41.57 -14.97
C VAL A 290 21.58 -42.43 -15.31
N THR A 291 20.59 -42.53 -14.42
CA THR A 291 19.35 -43.29 -14.73
C THR A 291 18.56 -42.69 -15.88
N MET A 292 18.45 -41.35 -15.96
CA MET A 292 17.81 -40.67 -17.08
C MET A 292 18.55 -40.91 -18.40
N VAL A 293 19.90 -40.86 -18.38
CA VAL A 293 20.72 -41.13 -19.56
C VAL A 293 20.61 -42.58 -20.02
N LEU A 294 20.68 -43.55 -19.10
CA LEU A 294 20.53 -44.96 -19.44
C LEU A 294 19.13 -45.26 -20.01
N LEU A 295 18.08 -44.67 -19.44
CA LEU A 295 16.73 -44.77 -19.98
C LEU A 295 16.63 -44.15 -21.37
N ALA A 296 17.24 -42.98 -21.59
CA ALA A 296 17.26 -42.34 -22.90
C ALA A 296 17.98 -43.19 -23.95
N ILE A 297 19.12 -43.79 -23.59
CA ILE A 297 19.85 -44.73 -24.46
C ILE A 297 18.99 -45.97 -24.75
N PHE A 298 18.35 -46.55 -23.74
CA PHE A 298 17.48 -47.70 -23.91
C PHE A 298 16.32 -47.39 -24.85
N LEU A 299 15.62 -46.27 -24.65
CA LEU A 299 14.53 -45.84 -25.53
C LEU A 299 15.03 -45.61 -26.96
N TYR A 300 16.17 -44.96 -27.14
CA TYR A 300 16.78 -44.76 -28.46
C TYR A 300 17.12 -46.09 -29.15
N LEU A 301 17.66 -47.06 -28.42
CA LEU A 301 17.93 -48.40 -28.95
C LEU A 301 16.65 -49.15 -29.30
N MET A 302 15.60 -49.02 -28.49
CA MET A 302 14.29 -49.58 -28.78
C MET A 302 13.67 -48.96 -30.03
N ASP A 303 13.78 -47.65 -30.22
CA ASP A 303 13.31 -46.95 -31.42
C ASP A 303 14.04 -47.47 -32.67
N ILE A 304 15.37 -47.65 -32.61
CA ILE A 304 16.14 -48.26 -33.69
C ILE A 304 15.68 -49.71 -33.95
N PHE A 305 15.57 -50.51 -32.90
CA PHE A 305 15.16 -51.92 -32.99
C PHE A 305 13.80 -52.07 -33.68
N TRP A 306 12.82 -51.26 -33.27
CA TRP A 306 11.51 -51.25 -33.89
C TRP A 306 11.53 -50.70 -35.32
N THR A 307 12.31 -49.66 -35.59
CA THR A 307 12.45 -49.12 -36.95
C THR A 307 13.07 -50.15 -37.90
N LEU A 308 14.06 -50.91 -37.46
CA LEU A 308 14.69 -51.97 -38.26
C LEU A 308 13.76 -53.16 -38.48
N ILE A 309 13.03 -53.61 -37.46
CA ILE A 309 12.08 -54.72 -37.59
C ILE A 309 10.90 -54.31 -38.46
N LEU A 310 10.23 -53.21 -38.15
CA LEU A 310 9.06 -52.76 -38.91
C LEU A 310 9.45 -52.33 -40.33
N GLY A 311 10.62 -51.71 -40.50
CA GLY A 311 11.13 -51.30 -41.80
C GLY A 311 11.55 -52.50 -42.68
N ARG A 312 12.37 -53.42 -42.15
CA ARG A 312 12.96 -54.51 -42.95
C ARG A 312 12.06 -55.74 -43.09
N LEU A 313 11.17 -55.99 -42.13
CA LEU A 313 10.37 -57.21 -42.03
C LEU A 313 8.92 -56.99 -42.50
N LEU A 314 8.37 -55.78 -42.40
CA LEU A 314 7.01 -55.44 -42.89
C LEU A 314 7.00 -54.54 -44.14
N GLY A 315 8.15 -53.98 -44.56
CA GLY A 315 8.26 -53.17 -45.78
C GLY A 315 7.49 -51.84 -45.76
N ILE A 316 7.05 -51.39 -44.58
CA ILE A 316 6.21 -50.19 -44.41
C ILE A 316 7.05 -48.90 -44.54
N LEU A 317 8.37 -49.00 -44.37
CA LEU A 317 9.33 -47.93 -44.65
C LEU A 317 10.10 -48.31 -45.93
N GLY A 318 9.48 -48.08 -47.08
CA GLY A 318 10.14 -48.29 -48.38
C GLY A 318 11.21 -47.22 -48.61
N ALA A 319 12.46 -47.67 -48.82
CA ALA A 319 13.66 -46.90 -49.18
C ALA A 319 14.09 -45.78 -48.21
#